data_AF-A0A375IZB4-F1
#
_entry.id   AF-A0A375IZB4-F1
#
_cell.length_a   1.000
_cell.length_b   1.000
_cell.length_c   1.000
_cell.angle_alpha   90.00
_cell.angle_beta   90.00
_cell.angle_gamma   90.00
#
_symmetry.space_group_name_H-M   'P 1'
#
loop_
_entity.id
_entity.type
_entity.pdbx_description
1 polymer ?
#
loop_
_entity_poly.entity_id
_entity_poly.type
_entity_poly.pdbx_seq_one_letter_code
_entity_poly.pdbx_strand_id
1 'polypeptide(L)'
;MPEAPSGYLFEWTYRGVKFDGFESGQCLLKEAKSTYDQFFNENGDFLYPFQAGIFLAMAKSAARQQSAAEPMPPTRLRWYFMERMSFDYMKGLLRKVAPGIEVVYAP
;
A
#
# COMPACT_ATOMS: atom_id res chain seq x y z
N MET A 1 9.85 -18.84 6.14
CA MET A 1 9.08 -18.12 7.18
C MET A 1 8.13 -19.11 7.83
N PRO A 2 7.86 -19.04 9.14
CA PRO A 2 6.76 -19.80 9.70
C PRO A 2 5.46 -19.36 9.03
N GLU A 3 4.61 -20.32 8.65
CA GLU A 3 3.30 -20.03 8.08
C GLU A 3 2.38 -19.47 9.17
N ALA A 4 1.51 -18.51 8.79
CA ALA A 4 0.44 -18.12 9.70
C ALA A 4 -0.49 -19.32 9.94
N PRO A 5 -1.07 -19.47 11.15
CA PRO A 5 -2.15 -20.41 11.36
C PRO A 5 -3.29 -20.19 10.38
N SER A 6 -3.98 -21.27 9.99
CA SER A 6 -5.13 -21.19 9.09
C SER A 6 -6.14 -20.14 9.57
N GLY A 7 -6.53 -19.22 8.68
CA GLY A 7 -7.47 -18.14 8.97
C GLY A 7 -6.85 -16.85 9.52
N TYR A 8 -5.52 -16.79 9.70
CA TYR A 8 -4.81 -15.58 10.14
C TYR A 8 -3.90 -15.04 9.05
N LEU A 9 -3.83 -13.71 8.97
CA LEU A 9 -2.83 -13.01 8.16
C LEU A 9 -1.59 -12.77 9.02
N PHE A 10 -0.41 -12.99 8.44
CA PHE A 10 0.85 -12.66 9.08
C PHE A 10 1.20 -11.19 8.81
N GLU A 11 1.07 -10.32 9.80
CA GLU A 11 1.54 -8.94 9.71
C GLU A 11 3.02 -8.85 10.10
N TRP A 12 3.80 -8.08 9.34
CA TRP A 12 5.21 -7.82 9.64
C TRP A 12 5.39 -6.45 10.27
N THR A 13 6.10 -6.38 11.39
CA THR A 13 6.46 -5.10 12.02
C THR A 13 7.93 -4.79 11.79
N TYR A 14 8.21 -3.66 11.14
CA TYR A 14 9.56 -3.16 10.91
C TYR A 14 9.67 -1.73 11.44
N ARG A 15 10.61 -1.49 12.35
CA ARG A 15 10.84 -0.20 13.04
C ARG A 15 9.56 0.43 13.61
N GLY A 16 8.69 -0.39 14.21
CA GLY A 16 7.44 0.06 14.80
C GLY A 16 6.31 0.36 13.81
N VAL A 17 6.50 0.09 12.52
CA VAL A 17 5.47 0.22 11.48
C VAL A 17 5.07 -1.16 10.97
N LYS A 18 3.77 -1.37 10.79
CA LYS A 18 3.19 -2.60 10.26
C LYS A 18 3.16 -2.60 8.73
N PHE A 19 3.34 -3.78 8.17
CA PHE A 19 3.29 -4.12 6.75
C PHE A 19 2.53 -5.43 6.61
N ASP A 20 1.81 -5.59 5.50
CA ASP A 20 1.06 -6.82 5.22
C ASP A 20 1.97 -8.02 4.89
N GLY A 21 3.25 -7.79 4.59
CA GLY A 21 4.22 -8.87 4.42
C GLY A 21 5.68 -8.43 4.26
N PHE A 22 6.56 -9.43 4.26
CA PHE A 22 8.00 -9.25 4.04
C PHE A 22 8.58 -10.43 3.24
N GLU A 23 9.44 -10.14 2.28
CA GLU A 23 10.19 -11.13 1.51
C GLU A 23 11.69 -10.91 1.71
N SER A 24 12.29 -11.79 2.52
CA SER A 24 13.68 -11.66 2.98
C SER A 24 14.71 -11.69 1.85
N GLY A 25 14.51 -12.54 0.83
CA GLY A 25 15.43 -12.67 -0.30
C GLY A 25 15.57 -11.41 -1.16
N GLN A 26 14.65 -10.46 -1.04
CA GLN A 26 14.65 -9.19 -1.77
C GLN A 26 14.70 -7.96 -0.85
N CYS A 27 14.82 -8.15 0.46
CA CYS A 27 14.61 -7.09 1.47
C CYS A 27 13.32 -6.30 1.22
N LEU A 28 12.24 -6.98 0.80
CA LEU A 28 11.04 -6.35 0.27
C LEU A 28 9.91 -6.37 1.30
N LEU A 29 9.53 -5.20 1.79
CA LEU A 29 8.31 -4.95 2.56
C LEU A 29 7.12 -4.80 1.61
N LYS A 30 5.97 -5.37 1.98
CA LYS A 30 4.77 -5.44 1.14
C LYS A 30 3.56 -4.86 1.86
N GLU A 31 2.77 -4.10 1.13
CA GLU A 31 1.42 -3.67 1.52
C GLU A 31 0.44 -4.13 0.42
N ALA A 32 -0.74 -4.60 0.79
CA ALA A 32 -1.80 -5.01 -0.10
C ALA A 32 -3.07 -4.17 0.13
N LYS A 33 -3.75 -3.82 -0.96
CA LYS A 33 -5.01 -3.07 -0.96
C LYS A 33 -6.00 -3.72 -1.95
N SER A 34 -7.22 -3.94 -1.48
CA SER A 34 -8.34 -4.48 -2.27
C SER A 34 -9.65 -3.85 -1.80
N THR A 35 -10.68 -3.95 -2.65
CA THR A 35 -12.04 -3.47 -2.36
C THR A 35 -12.10 -1.96 -2.07
N TYR A 36 -11.32 -1.15 -2.78
CA TYR A 36 -11.37 0.31 -2.79
C TYR A 36 -12.01 0.90 -4.05
N ASP A 37 -12.22 0.13 -5.12
CA ASP A 37 -12.93 0.61 -6.32
C ASP A 37 -14.40 0.92 -6.02
N GLN A 38 -14.98 0.32 -4.96
CA GLN A 38 -16.32 0.64 -4.45
C GLN A 38 -16.53 2.11 -4.05
N PHE A 39 -15.45 2.89 -3.90
CA PHE A 39 -15.54 4.32 -3.58
C PHE A 39 -15.67 5.21 -4.82
N PHE A 40 -15.54 4.66 -6.02
CA PHE A 40 -15.60 5.39 -7.27
C PHE A 40 -16.89 5.10 -8.04
N ASN A 41 -17.36 6.08 -8.81
CA ASN A 41 -18.35 5.87 -9.85
C ASN A 41 -17.69 5.37 -11.15
N GLU A 42 -18.48 5.07 -12.17
CA GLU A 42 -17.98 4.58 -13.47
C GLU A 42 -17.05 5.56 -14.20
N ASN A 43 -17.10 6.85 -13.87
CA ASN A 43 -16.25 7.90 -14.44
C ASN A 43 -14.90 8.04 -13.70
N GLY A 44 -14.72 7.37 -12.57
CA GLY A 44 -13.53 7.48 -11.73
C GLY A 44 -13.54 8.66 -10.76
N ASP A 45 -14.70 9.27 -10.54
CA ASP A 45 -14.89 10.23 -9.47
C ASP A 45 -15.36 9.52 -8.19
N PHE A 46 -15.08 10.11 -7.04
CA PHE A 46 -15.62 9.61 -5.77
C PHE A 46 -17.15 9.70 -5.74
N LEU A 47 -17.80 8.67 -5.20
CA LEU A 47 -19.25 8.66 -4.96
C LEU A 47 -19.68 9.76 -3.97
N TYR A 48 -18.83 10.06 -2.99
CA TYR A 48 -19.06 11.07 -1.97
C TYR A 48 -17.81 11.88 -1.65
N PRO A 49 -17.91 13.21 -1.40
CA PRO A 49 -16.75 14.07 -1.16
C PRO A 49 -15.83 13.62 -0.02
N PHE A 50 -16.38 13.02 1.04
CA PHE A 50 -15.58 12.60 2.20
C PHE A 50 -14.63 11.43 1.88
N GLN A 51 -14.89 10.66 0.81
CA GLN A 51 -14.07 9.51 0.44
C GLN A 51 -12.65 9.91 0.05
N ALA A 52 -12.45 11.12 -0.49
CA ALA A 52 -11.11 11.66 -0.73
C ALA A 52 -10.25 11.63 0.55
N GLY A 53 -10.85 11.86 1.73
CA GLY A 53 -10.18 11.77 3.02
C GLY A 53 -9.62 10.37 3.34
N ILE A 54 -10.29 9.31 2.87
CA ILE A 54 -9.86 7.91 3.05
C ILE A 54 -8.55 7.67 2.30
N PHE A 55 -8.47 8.13 1.04
CA PHE A 55 -7.27 7.97 0.22
C PHE A 55 -6.13 8.89 0.69
N LEU A 56 -6.44 10.08 1.21
CA LEU A 56 -5.43 10.94 1.86
C LEU A 56 -4.86 10.28 3.13
N ALA A 57 -5.69 9.65 3.95
CA ALA A 57 -5.22 8.88 5.10
C ALA A 57 -4.35 7.69 4.68
N MET A 58 -4.75 6.98 3.62
CA MET A 58 -3.95 5.90 3.04
C MET A 58 -2.58 6.39 2.57
N ALA A 59 -2.51 7.54 1.90
CA ALA A 59 -1.26 8.14 1.45
C ALA A 59 -0.35 8.57 2.60
N LYS A 60 -0.91 9.06 3.72
CA LYS A 60 -0.14 9.34 4.95
C LYS A 60 0.46 8.07 5.54
N SER A 61 -0.29 6.96 5.55
CA SER A 61 0.22 5.65 5.97
C SER A 61 1.38 5.19 5.10
N ALA A 62 1.28 5.36 3.78
CA ALA A 62 2.34 5.04 2.84
C ALA A 62 3.62 5.87 3.08
N ALA A 63 3.48 7.19 3.29
CA ALA A 63 4.62 8.05 3.62
C ALA A 63 5.34 7.61 4.91
N ARG A 64 4.57 7.23 5.95
CA ARG A 64 5.13 6.70 7.20
C ARG A 64 5.86 5.37 6.97
N GLN A 65 5.30 4.49 6.15
CA GLN A 65 5.92 3.22 5.79
C GLN A 65 7.23 3.42 5.00
N GLN A 66 7.27 4.35 4.05
CA GLN A 66 8.50 4.68 3.33
C GLN A 66 9.58 5.21 4.29
N SER A 67 9.21 6.14 5.18
CA SER A 67 10.15 6.67 6.17
C SER A 67 10.71 5.58 7.09
N ALA A 68 9.92 4.56 7.44
CA ALA A 68 10.41 3.40 8.18
C ALA A 68 11.34 2.51 7.33
N ALA A 69 11.09 2.38 6.03
CA ALA A 69 11.89 1.57 5.10
C ALA A 69 13.25 2.21 4.77
N GLU A 70 13.38 3.53 4.87
CA GLU A 70 14.61 4.26 4.57
C GLU A 70 15.78 3.88 5.52
N PRO A 71 17.03 3.76 5.03
CA PRO A 71 17.45 4.00 3.64
C PRO A 71 17.04 2.88 2.67
N MET A 72 16.74 3.27 1.43
CA MET A 72 16.43 2.38 0.31
C MET A 72 17.39 2.71 -0.85
N PRO A 73 18.33 1.84 -1.26
CA PRO A 73 18.55 0.43 -0.88
C PRO A 73 19.23 0.20 0.50
N PRO A 74 19.26 -1.06 1.03
CA PRO A 74 18.81 -2.33 0.41
C PRO A 74 17.32 -2.62 0.59
N THR A 75 16.64 -1.95 1.51
CA THR A 75 15.20 -2.16 1.73
C THR A 75 14.41 -1.72 0.51
N ARG A 76 13.40 -2.50 0.14
CA ARG A 76 12.41 -2.16 -0.89
C ARG A 76 11.03 -2.14 -0.25
N LEU A 77 10.16 -1.27 -0.75
CA LEU A 77 8.77 -1.19 -0.32
C LEU A 77 7.87 -1.21 -1.55
N ARG A 78 6.92 -2.14 -1.58
CA ARG A 78 5.95 -2.27 -2.67
C ARG A 78 4.52 -2.31 -2.15
N TRP A 79 3.68 -1.52 -2.79
CA TRP A 79 2.24 -1.48 -2.57
C TRP A 79 1.52 -2.14 -3.74
N TYR A 80 0.72 -3.15 -3.42
CA TYR A 80 -0.07 -3.94 -4.36
C TYR A 80 -1.53 -3.52 -4.29
N PHE A 81 -2.12 -3.24 -5.44
CA PHE A 81 -3.54 -2.95 -5.58
C PHE A 81 -4.21 -4.01 -6.45
N MET A 82 -5.27 -4.62 -5.91
CA MET A 82 -6.06 -5.63 -6.61
C MET A 82 -7.00 -5.02 -7.66
N GLU A 83 -7.41 -3.77 -7.47
CA GLU A 83 -8.41 -3.11 -8.31
C GLU A 83 -7.84 -1.88 -9.03
N ARG A 84 -8.41 -1.56 -10.19
CA ARG A 84 -7.76 -0.69 -11.18
C ARG A 84 -7.94 0.79 -10.87
N MET A 85 -9.13 1.20 -10.42
CA MET A 85 -9.44 2.62 -10.21
C MET A 85 -8.67 3.17 -9.01
N SER A 86 -8.68 2.43 -7.90
CA SER A 86 -7.93 2.72 -6.70
C SER A 86 -6.42 2.69 -6.95
N PHE A 87 -5.91 1.76 -7.77
CA PHE A 87 -4.53 1.76 -8.23
C PHE A 87 -4.16 3.04 -8.97
N ASP A 88 -4.90 3.42 -10.01
CA ASP A 88 -4.58 4.58 -10.85
C ASP A 88 -4.61 5.87 -10.03
N TYR A 89 -5.62 6.02 -9.15
CA TYR A 89 -5.72 7.14 -8.23
C TYR A 89 -4.53 7.20 -7.26
N MET A 90 -4.27 6.11 -6.53
CA MET A 90 -3.23 6.08 -5.52
C MET A 90 -1.83 6.18 -6.10
N LYS A 91 -1.57 5.59 -7.27
CA LYS A 91 -0.28 5.72 -7.97
C LYS A 91 0.08 7.18 -8.23
N GLY A 92 -0.90 7.99 -8.64
CA GLY A 92 -0.71 9.43 -8.84
C GLY A 92 -0.38 10.17 -7.54
N LEU A 93 -1.05 9.82 -6.45
CA LEU A 93 -0.85 10.44 -5.14
C LEU A 93 0.48 10.02 -4.50
N LEU A 94 0.79 8.72 -4.48
CA LEU A 94 2.00 8.15 -3.89
C LEU A 94 3.27 8.61 -4.60
N ARG A 95 3.23 8.81 -5.93
CA ARG A 95 4.35 9.41 -6.66
C ARG A 95 4.78 10.76 -6.10
N LYS A 96 3.85 11.53 -5.51
CA LYS A 96 4.13 12.85 -4.93
C LYS A 96 4.59 12.77 -3.48
N VAL A 97 3.97 11.89 -2.67
CA VAL A 97 4.17 11.88 -1.21
C VAL A 97 5.13 10.80 -0.71
N ALA A 98 5.31 9.72 -1.47
CA ALA A 98 6.14 8.57 -1.12
C ALA A 98 6.77 7.99 -2.42
N PRO A 99 7.67 8.75 -3.07
CA PRO A 99 8.19 8.42 -4.40
C PRO A 99 9.07 7.16 -4.45
N GLY A 100 9.56 6.69 -3.30
CA GLY A 100 10.36 5.47 -3.19
C GLY A 100 9.53 4.18 -3.18
N ILE A 101 8.20 4.27 -3.08
CA ILE A 101 7.32 3.10 -3.09
C ILE A 101 7.11 2.61 -4.52
N GLU A 102 7.35 1.32 -4.73
CA GLU A 102 6.94 0.63 -5.95
C GLU A 102 5.42 0.37 -5.90
N VAL A 103 4.63 1.00 -6.76
CA VAL A 103 3.17 0.78 -6.81
C VAL A 103 2.82 -0.16 -7.96
N VAL A 104 2.22 -1.30 -7.65
CA VAL A 104 1.95 -2.40 -8.60
C VAL A 104 0.47 -2.74 -8.62
N TYR A 105 -0.10 -2.88 -9.81
CA TYR A 105 -1.41 -3.45 -10.02
C TYR A 105 -1.28 -4.97 -10.13
N ALA A 106 -2.00 -5.71 -9.28
CA ALA A 106 -1.94 -7.16 -9.16
C ALA A 106 -3.33 -7.70 -8.79
N PRO A 107 -4.22 -7.92 -9.79
CA PRO A 107 -5.58 -8.42 -9.59
C PRO A 107 -5.62 -9.89 -9.17
#